data_AF-A0A924JS37-F1
#
_entry.id   AF-A0A924JS37-F1
#
_cell.length_a   1.000
_cell.length_b   1.000
_cell.length_c   1.000
_cell.angle_alpha   90.00
_cell.angle_beta   90.00
_cell.angle_gamma   90.00
#
_symmetry.space_group_name_H-M   'P 1'
#
loop_
_entity.id
_entity.type
_entity.pdbx_description
1 polymer ?
#
loop_
_entity_poly.entity_id
_entity_poly.type
_entity_poly.pdbx_seq_one_letter_code
_entity_poly.pdbx_strand_id
1 'polypeptide(L)'
;MVSEFRIQRRASLEVLRAEAAEELDTVIQERLLAGEDPWEFMEELPTVDELVVYFLRADAIHANDGVMPSRVREYRVLRQIALQHPKLTTTVWRLIGEVAA
;
A
#
# COMPACT_ATOMS: atom_id res chain seq x y z
N MET A 1 16.48 10.70 -19.14
CA MET A 1 15.52 9.63 -19.46
C MET A 1 14.66 9.43 -18.23
N VAL A 2 13.47 10.04 -18.18
CA VAL A 2 12.56 9.91 -17.03
C VAL A 2 12.06 8.48 -17.05
N SER A 3 12.55 7.63 -16.15
CA SER A 3 11.98 6.30 -15.97
C SER A 3 10.58 6.52 -15.42
N GLU A 4 9.58 6.48 -16.31
CA GLU A 4 8.18 6.33 -15.94
C GLU A 4 8.07 4.96 -15.26
N PHE A 5 8.20 4.95 -13.93
CA PHE A 5 7.89 3.77 -13.13
C PHE A 5 6.41 3.46 -13.37
N ARG A 6 6.14 2.47 -14.23
CA ARG A 6 4.78 2.04 -14.53
C ARG A 6 4.30 1.19 -13.36
N ILE A 7 3.44 1.77 -12.53
CA ILE A 7 2.52 0.99 -11.70
C ILE A 7 1.74 0.10 -12.66
N GLN A 8 1.97 -1.21 -12.58
CA GLN A 8 1.43 -2.19 -13.53
C GLN A 8 -0.07 -2.41 -13.31
N ARG A 9 -0.55 -2.28 -12.06
CA ARG A 9 -1.99 -2.28 -11.75
C ARG A 9 -2.67 -1.01 -12.28
N ARG A 10 -3.23 -1.12 -13.49
CA ARG A 10 -4.15 -0.13 -14.09
C ARG A 10 -5.62 -0.43 -13.77
N ALA A 11 -5.90 -0.97 -12.58
CA ALA A 11 -7.26 -1.16 -12.10
C ALA A 11 -7.85 0.17 -11.65
N SER A 12 -9.18 0.29 -11.64
CA SER A 12 -9.83 1.44 -11.03
C SER A 12 -9.56 1.42 -9.52
N LEU A 13 -9.55 2.60 -8.88
CA LEU A 13 -9.30 2.67 -7.44
C LEU A 13 -10.37 1.90 -6.63
N GLU A 14 -11.62 1.87 -7.11
CA GLU A 14 -12.69 1.12 -6.43
C GLU A 14 -12.43 -0.39 -6.47
N VAL A 15 -11.87 -0.91 -7.57
CA VAL A 15 -11.44 -2.33 -7.64
C VAL A 15 -10.27 -2.59 -6.69
N LEU A 16 -9.28 -1.71 -6.66
CA LEU A 16 -8.15 -1.84 -5.72
C LEU A 16 -8.62 -1.83 -4.26
N ARG A 17 -9.62 -1.01 -3.92
CA ARG A 17 -10.21 -0.97 -2.58
C ARG A 17 -10.99 -2.23 -2.25
N ALA A 18 -11.72 -2.79 -3.21
CA ALA A 18 -12.39 -4.07 -3.03
C ALA A 18 -11.38 -5.19 -2.76
N GLU A 19 -10.33 -5.29 -3.59
CA GLU A 19 -9.24 -6.27 -3.38
C GLU A 19 -8.57 -6.10 -2.01
N ALA A 20 -8.26 -4.86 -1.60
CA ALA A 20 -7.65 -4.60 -0.31
C ALA A 20 -8.59 -4.91 0.86
N ALA A 21 -9.89 -4.64 0.73
CA ALA A 21 -10.86 -5.00 1.77
C ALA A 21 -10.99 -6.52 1.94
N GLU A 22 -10.99 -7.27 0.83
CA GLU A 22 -11.02 -8.74 0.84
C GLU A 22 -9.74 -9.34 1.46
N GLU A 23 -8.57 -8.78 1.13
CA GLU A 23 -7.32 -9.19 1.77
C GLU A 23 -7.35 -8.90 3.28
N LEU A 24 -7.82 -7.71 3.68
CA LEU A 24 -7.87 -7.35 5.08
C LEU A 24 -8.80 -8.27 5.88
N ASP A 25 -9.95 -8.65 5.31
CA ASP A 25 -10.84 -9.64 5.93
C ASP A 25 -10.14 -10.99 6.07
N THR A 26 -9.38 -11.42 5.06
CA THR A 26 -8.58 -12.66 5.13
C THR A 26 -7.59 -12.61 6.30
N VAL A 27 -6.83 -11.52 6.45
CA VAL A 27 -5.90 -11.33 7.59
C VAL A 27 -6.62 -11.36 8.93
N ILE A 28 -7.79 -10.72 9.03
CA ILE A 28 -8.62 -10.75 10.24
C ILE A 28 -9.03 -12.19 10.58
N GLN A 29 -9.53 -12.96 9.59
CA GLN A 29 -9.92 -14.35 9.81
C GLN A 29 -8.75 -15.23 10.23
N GLU A 30 -7.57 -15.03 9.64
CA GLU A 30 -6.36 -15.77 10.02
C GLU A 30 -5.98 -15.51 11.48
N ARG A 31 -5.97 -14.25 11.93
CA ARG A 31 -5.67 -13.88 13.33
C ARG A 31 -6.72 -14.44 14.31
N LEU A 32 -8.00 -14.38 13.95
CA LEU A 32 -9.09 -14.98 14.73
C LEU A 32 -8.90 -16.50 14.88
N LEU A 33 -8.57 -17.20 13.79
CA LEU A 33 -8.32 -18.64 13.81
C LEU A 33 -7.07 -19.01 14.60
N ALA A 34 -6.08 -18.13 14.66
CA ALA A 34 -4.89 -18.26 15.51
C ALA A 34 -5.19 -18.02 17.00
N GLY A 35 -6.39 -17.55 17.34
CA GLY A 35 -6.82 -17.29 18.72
C GLY A 35 -6.33 -15.96 19.29
N GLU A 36 -5.96 -14.99 18.44
CA GLU A 36 -5.61 -13.63 18.86
C GLU A 36 -6.86 -12.87 19.35
N ASP A 37 -6.69 -11.97 20.33
CA ASP A 37 -7.79 -11.11 20.82
C ASP A 37 -8.07 -9.99 19.81
N PRO A 38 -9.30 -9.91 19.25
CA PRO A 38 -9.68 -8.84 18.33
C PRO A 38 -9.45 -7.43 18.88
N TRP A 39 -9.65 -7.22 20.18
CA TRP A 39 -9.45 -5.89 20.76
C TRP A 39 -7.99 -5.46 20.75
N GLU A 40 -7.06 -6.41 20.80
CA GLU A 40 -5.63 -6.12 20.72
C GLU A 40 -5.20 -5.87 19.28
N PHE A 41 -5.58 -6.74 18.35
CA PHE A 41 -4.98 -6.73 17.02
C PHE A 41 -5.67 -5.79 16.02
N MET A 42 -6.93 -5.42 16.25
CA MET A 42 -7.68 -4.56 15.32
C MET A 42 -7.10 -3.15 15.21
N GLU A 43 -6.43 -2.63 16.25
CA GLU A 43 -5.75 -1.32 16.22
C GLU A 43 -4.46 -1.31 15.40
N GLU A 44 -3.89 -2.50 15.14
CA GLU A 44 -2.66 -2.66 14.36
C GLU A 44 -2.91 -2.75 12.85
N LEU A 45 -4.15 -3.02 12.46
CA LEU A 45 -4.51 -3.24 11.07
C LEU A 45 -4.41 -1.95 10.24
N PRO A 46 -3.86 -2.04 9.01
CA PRO A 46 -3.86 -0.89 8.11
C PRO A 46 -5.29 -0.56 7.67
N THR A 47 -5.53 0.71 7.35
CA THR A 47 -6.76 1.08 6.63
C THR A 47 -6.76 0.51 5.22
N VAL A 48 -7.94 0.41 4.59
CA VAL A 48 -8.06 -0.07 3.20
C VAL A 48 -7.19 0.76 2.25
N ASP A 49 -7.21 2.09 2.38
CA ASP A 49 -6.39 2.97 1.53
C ASP A 49 -4.88 2.79 1.78
N GLU A 50 -4.45 2.45 3.00
CA GLU A 50 -3.06 2.12 3.30
C GLU A 50 -2.64 0.82 2.63
N LEU A 51 -3.49 -0.21 2.74
CA LEU A 51 -3.23 -1.50 2.13
C LEU A 51 -3.17 -1.40 0.60
N VAL A 52 -4.02 -0.58 -0.01
CA VAL A 52 -3.91 -0.23 -1.44
C VAL A 52 -2.55 0.40 -1.75
N VAL A 53 -2.07 1.35 -0.95
CA VAL A 53 -0.75 1.95 -1.17
C VAL A 53 0.36 0.91 -1.01
N TYR A 54 0.26 -0.01 -0.05
CA TYR A 54 1.22 -1.10 0.14
C TYR A 54 1.27 -2.05 -1.05
N PHE A 55 0.12 -2.41 -1.61
CA PHE A 55 0.03 -3.22 -2.82
C PHE A 55 0.68 -2.54 -4.02
N LEU A 56 0.34 -1.27 -4.29
CA LEU A 56 0.92 -0.52 -5.41
C LEU A 56 2.44 -0.32 -5.23
N ARG A 57 2.90 -0.13 -3.98
CA ARG A 57 4.32 -0.07 -3.65
C ARG A 57 5.02 -1.40 -3.90
N ALA A 58 4.42 -2.52 -3.46
CA ALA A 58 4.96 -3.86 -3.69
C ALA A 58 5.08 -4.17 -5.18
N ASP A 59 4.05 -3.86 -5.98
CA ASP A 59 4.09 -4.00 -7.44
C ASP A 59 5.23 -3.20 -8.07
N ALA A 60 5.48 -1.97 -7.59
CA ALA A 60 6.58 -1.13 -8.07
C ALA A 60 7.98 -1.64 -7.68
N ILE A 61 8.08 -2.40 -6.58
CA ILE A 61 9.31 -3.11 -6.18
C ILE A 61 9.50 -4.36 -7.03
N HIS A 62 8.45 -5.16 -7.22
CA HIS A 62 8.47 -6.35 -8.08
C HIS A 62 8.81 -6.02 -9.53
N ALA A 63 8.29 -4.92 -10.07
CA ALA A 63 8.63 -4.44 -11.42
C ALA A 63 10.11 -3.99 -11.56
N ASN A 64 10.86 -3.92 -10.47
CA ASN A 64 12.27 -3.55 -10.42
C ASN A 64 13.12 -4.71 -9.85
N ASP A 65 12.80 -5.94 -10.28
CA ASP A 65 13.49 -7.17 -9.91
C ASP A 65 13.57 -7.43 -8.39
N GLY A 66 12.62 -6.90 -7.62
CA GLY A 66 12.59 -7.04 -6.17
C GLY A 66 13.67 -6.24 -5.43
N VAL A 67 14.44 -5.40 -6.12
CA VAL A 67 15.49 -4.59 -5.49
C VAL A 67 14.84 -3.54 -4.58
N MET A 68 15.19 -3.62 -3.29
CA MET A 68 14.70 -2.69 -2.28
C MET A 68 15.05 -1.24 -2.66
N PRO A 69 14.07 -0.33 -2.73
CA PRO A 69 14.32 1.04 -3.11
C PRO A 69 15.16 1.78 -2.07
N SER A 70 16.05 2.66 -2.54
CA SER A 70 16.62 3.70 -1.66
C SER A 70 15.53 4.67 -1.21
N ARG A 71 15.74 5.41 -0.11
CA ARG A 71 14.79 6.42 0.40
C ARG A 71 14.31 7.40 -0.67
N VAL A 72 15.23 7.83 -1.55
CA VAL A 72 14.90 8.74 -2.68
C VAL A 72 13.98 8.07 -3.70
N ARG A 73 14.20 6.78 -3.98
CA ARG A 73 13.35 6.01 -4.89
C ARG A 73 11.99 5.72 -4.27
N GLU A 74 11.95 5.38 -2.98
CA GLU A 74 10.71 5.15 -2.23
C GLU A 74 9.82 6.40 -2.23
N TYR A 75 10.39 7.57 -1.92
CA TYR A 75 9.68 8.85 -2.02
C TYR A 75 9.08 9.08 -3.43
N ARG A 76 9.83 8.75 -4.49
CA ARG A 76 9.34 8.88 -5.87
C ARG A 76 8.20 7.92 -6.18
N VAL A 77 8.26 6.68 -5.70
CA VAL A 77 7.19 5.68 -5.86
C VAL A 77 5.92 6.15 -5.16
N LEU A 78 6.02 6.55 -3.90
CA LEU A 78 4.87 7.05 -3.13
C LEU A 78 4.27 8.30 -3.80
N ARG A 79 5.10 9.25 -4.20
CA ARG A 79 4.64 10.45 -4.92
C ARG A 79 3.94 10.11 -6.24
N GLN A 80 4.43 9.10 -6.98
CA GLN A 80 3.81 8.66 -8.22
C GLN A 80 2.42 8.03 -7.98
N ILE A 81 2.25 7.25 -6.89
CA ILE A 81 0.95 6.70 -6.48
C ILE A 81 -0.06 7.83 -6.26
N ALA A 82 0.31 8.89 -5.51
CA ALA A 82 -0.59 10.02 -5.28
C ALA A 82 -0.99 10.75 -6.57
N LEU A 83 -0.08 10.86 -7.54
CA LEU A 83 -0.38 11.47 -8.84
C LEU A 83 -1.35 10.62 -9.68
N GLN A 84 -1.21 9.29 -9.63
CA GLN A 84 -2.07 8.37 -10.39
C GLN A 84 -3.43 8.12 -9.72
N HIS A 85 -3.48 8.19 -8.39
CA HIS A 85 -4.68 7.98 -7.60
C HIS A 85 -4.88 9.17 -6.64
N PRO A 86 -5.41 10.32 -7.11
CA PRO A 86 -5.51 11.53 -6.30
C PRO A 86 -6.28 11.36 -4.98
N LYS A 87 -7.27 10.44 -4.94
CA LYS A 87 -8.02 10.12 -3.72
C LYS A 87 -7.17 9.50 -2.61
N LEU A 88 -5.98 8.94 -2.91
CA LEU A 88 -5.04 8.37 -1.94
C LEU A 88 -3.99 9.38 -1.42
N THR A 89 -4.04 10.64 -1.88
CA THR A 89 -3.00 11.64 -1.61
C THR A 89 -2.74 11.81 -0.11
N THR A 90 -3.80 11.95 0.71
CA THR A 90 -3.66 12.12 2.17
C THR A 90 -2.95 10.92 2.81
N THR A 91 -3.36 9.71 2.45
CA THR A 91 -2.76 8.47 2.95
C THR A 91 -1.28 8.36 2.56
N VAL A 92 -0.97 8.65 1.30
CA VAL A 92 0.41 8.66 0.80
C VAL A 92 1.29 9.65 1.56
N TRP A 93 0.82 10.87 1.82
CA TRP A 93 1.61 11.86 2.56
C TRP A 93 1.84 11.47 4.02
N ARG A 94 0.84 10.85 4.67
CA ARG A 94 1.00 10.31 6.03
C ARG A 94 2.11 9.24 6.05
N LEU A 95 2.06 8.29 5.11
CA LEU A 95 3.07 7.24 4.98
C LEU A 95 4.47 7.79 4.65
N ILE A 96 4.58 8.84 3.82
CA ILE A 96 5.86 9.54 3.60
C ILE A 96 6.40 10.13 4.92
N GLY A 97 5.52 10.74 5.72
CA GLY A 97 5.88 11.30 7.03
C GLY A 97 6.41 10.24 8.00
N GLU A 98 5.77 9.07 8.04
CA GLU A 98 6.18 7.94 8.89
C GLU A 98 7.53 7.35 8.49
N VAL A 99 7.82 7.23 7.19
CA VAL A 99 9.12 6.74 6.68
C VAL A 99 10.25 7.76 6.87
N ALA A 100 9.90 9.04 7.00
CA ALA A 100 10.87 10.12 7.21
C ALA A 100 11.26 10.32 8.69
N ALA A 101 10.47 9.80 9.63
CA ALA A 101 10.73 9.83 11.06
C ALA A 101 11.85 8.84 11.47
#